data_AF-A0AAD7TMJ1-F1
#
_entry.id   AF-A0AAD7TMJ1-F1
#
_cell.length_a   1.000
_cell.length_b   1.000
_cell.length_c   1.000
_cell.angle_alpha   90.00
_cell.angle_beta   90.00
_cell.angle_gamma   90.00
#
_symmetry.space_group_name_H-M   'P 1'
#
loop_
_entity.id
_entity.type
_entity.pdbx_description
1 polymer ?
#
loop_
_entity_poly.entity_id
_entity_poly.type
_entity_poly.pdbx_seq_one_letter_code
_entity_poly.pdbx_strand_id
1 'polypeptide(L)'
;MPVKFALKTACYVAIVGVFGCDTRARAGIIFDDFVTALITIGFAWVPNTDNSVLVFQRIRAQGEEGSQQLRVPRPAASDEWWGFEYNEIAHALEDRFNINDANFVEIADDTIIEGAGFCILEWD
;
A
#
# COMPACT_ATOMS: atom_id res chain seq x y z
N MET A 1 9.67 17.35 8.71
CA MET A 1 10.04 16.38 7.65
C MET A 1 9.19 16.69 6.42
N PRO A 2 9.74 16.73 5.21
CA PRO A 2 8.96 16.99 4.00
C PRO A 2 7.99 15.83 3.75
N VAL A 3 6.74 16.16 3.37
CA VAL A 3 5.74 15.18 2.91
C VAL A 3 6.22 14.63 1.57
N LYS A 4 6.47 13.31 1.49
CA LYS A 4 6.98 12.68 0.25
C LYS A 4 5.85 12.19 -0.66
N PHE A 5 4.76 11.71 -0.08
CA PHE A 5 3.57 11.23 -0.77
C PHE A 5 2.31 11.64 -0.01
N ALA A 6 1.23 11.97 -0.73
CA ALA A 6 -0.06 12.32 -0.15
C ALA A 6 -1.12 11.32 -0.60
N LEU A 7 -1.82 10.70 0.35
CA LEU A 7 -2.85 9.70 0.15
C LEU A 7 -4.24 10.28 0.47
N LYS A 8 -5.21 9.93 -0.38
CA LYS A 8 -6.64 10.10 -0.06
C LYS A 8 -7.02 9.23 1.13
N THR A 9 -8.00 9.65 1.91
CA THR A 9 -8.49 8.92 3.09
C THR A 9 -8.81 7.46 2.78
N ALA A 10 -9.44 7.18 1.63
CA ALA A 10 -9.76 5.81 1.22
C ALA A 10 -8.50 4.95 1.01
N CYS A 11 -7.48 5.48 0.32
CA CYS A 11 -6.19 4.81 0.13
C CYS A 11 -5.41 4.62 1.45
N TYR A 12 -5.49 5.59 2.36
CA TYR A 12 -4.90 5.47 3.70
C TYR A 12 -5.57 4.37 4.53
N VAL A 13 -6.91 4.38 4.60
CA VAL A 13 -7.66 3.35 5.31
C VAL A 13 -7.38 1.97 4.71
N ALA A 14 -7.26 1.88 3.39
CA ALA A 14 -6.96 0.63 2.70
C ALA A 14 -5.57 0.08 3.08
N ILE A 15 -4.52 0.91 3.08
CA ILE A 15 -3.16 0.46 3.41
C ILE A 15 -2.97 0.21 4.91
N VAL A 16 -3.56 1.04 5.78
CA VAL A 16 -3.50 0.82 7.25
C VAL A 16 -4.35 -0.38 7.65
N GLY A 17 -5.47 -0.62 6.97
CA GLY A 17 -6.28 -1.81 7.16
C GLY A 17 -5.52 -3.12 6.93
N VAL A 18 -4.48 -3.10 6.07
CA VAL A 18 -3.60 -4.25 5.86
C VAL A 18 -2.79 -4.58 7.11
N PHE A 19 -2.19 -3.57 7.76
CA PHE A 19 -1.46 -3.77 9.02
C PHE A 19 -2.40 -4.18 10.17
N GLY A 20 -3.63 -3.65 10.18
CA GLY A 20 -4.62 -3.97 11.22
C GLY A 20 -5.34 -5.32 11.04
N CYS A 21 -5.13 -6.03 9.92
CA CYS A 21 -5.92 -7.21 9.54
C CYS A 21 -7.44 -6.96 9.66
N ASP A 22 -7.90 -5.78 9.24
CA ASP A 22 -9.31 -5.41 9.41
C ASP A 22 -10.19 -6.16 8.39
N THR A 23 -10.57 -7.38 8.79
CA THR A 23 -11.47 -8.27 8.04
C THR A 23 -12.92 -7.79 8.01
N ARG A 24 -13.26 -6.67 8.67
CA ARG A 24 -14.64 -6.13 8.71
C ARG A 24 -14.89 -5.04 7.69
N ALA A 25 -13.84 -4.52 7.05
CA ALA A 25 -13.96 -3.51 6.02
C ALA A 25 -14.34 -4.20 4.69
N ARG A 26 -15.41 -3.74 4.02
CA ARG A 26 -15.92 -4.35 2.76
C ARG A 26 -14.82 -4.39 1.69
N ALA A 27 -14.38 -5.57 1.34
CA ALA A 27 -13.08 -5.75 0.70
C ALA A 27 -13.02 -5.46 -0.82
N GLY A 28 -14.16 -5.36 -1.50
CA GLY A 28 -14.21 -4.90 -2.90
C GLY A 28 -13.89 -3.41 -3.09
N ILE A 29 -14.07 -2.60 -2.04
CA ILE A 29 -13.73 -1.17 -2.05
C ILE A 29 -12.24 -0.97 -1.68
N ILE A 30 -11.63 -1.93 -0.99
CA ILE A 30 -10.31 -1.79 -0.38
C ILE A 30 -9.19 -2.20 -1.32
N PHE A 31 -9.40 -3.18 -2.20
CA PHE A 31 -8.33 -3.68 -3.05
C PHE A 31 -7.83 -2.63 -4.07
N ASP A 32 -8.74 -1.99 -4.80
CA ASP A 32 -8.37 -0.98 -5.79
C ASP A 32 -7.79 0.28 -5.13
N ASP A 33 -8.33 0.67 -3.98
CA ASP A 33 -7.80 1.78 -3.17
C ASP A 33 -6.42 1.44 -2.59
N PHE A 34 -6.19 0.19 -2.19
CA PHE A 34 -4.89 -0.32 -1.76
C PHE A 34 -3.87 -0.33 -2.91
N VAL A 35 -4.25 -0.83 -4.09
CA VAL A 35 -3.41 -0.77 -5.29
C VAL A 35 -3.05 0.67 -5.65
N THR A 36 -4.04 1.56 -5.59
CA THR A 36 -3.83 3.00 -5.81
C THR A 36 -2.90 3.59 -4.75
N ALA A 37 -3.03 3.18 -3.49
CA ALA A 37 -2.13 3.58 -2.41
C ALA A 37 -0.70 3.16 -2.72
N LEU A 38 -0.45 1.89 -3.09
CA LEU A 38 0.87 1.39 -3.48
C LEU A 38 1.50 2.20 -4.60
N ILE A 39 0.74 2.47 -5.67
CA ILE A 39 1.23 3.28 -6.79
C ILE A 39 1.60 4.69 -6.34
N THR A 40 0.73 5.30 -5.52
CA THR A 40 0.93 6.66 -5.01
C THR A 40 2.19 6.77 -4.15
N ILE A 41 2.54 5.72 -3.40
CA ILE A 41 3.72 5.69 -2.53
C ILE A 41 4.99 5.20 -3.25
N GLY A 42 4.94 5.10 -4.59
CA GLY A 42 6.10 4.86 -5.43
C GLY A 42 6.33 3.40 -5.83
N PHE A 43 5.31 2.53 -5.76
CA PHE A 43 5.37 1.21 -6.40
C PHE A 43 4.96 1.29 -7.88
N ALA A 44 5.62 0.50 -8.72
CA ALA A 44 5.23 0.25 -10.09
C ALA A 44 4.72 -1.17 -10.25
N TRP A 45 3.72 -1.34 -11.13
CA TRP A 45 3.25 -2.66 -11.53
C TRP A 45 4.31 -3.36 -12.39
N VAL A 46 4.57 -4.62 -12.06
CA VAL A 46 5.43 -5.53 -12.83
C VAL A 46 4.52 -6.53 -13.55
N PRO A 47 4.57 -6.59 -14.90
CA PRO A 47 3.82 -7.59 -15.65
C PRO A 47 4.18 -9.01 -15.20
N ASN A 48 3.17 -9.83 -14.96
CA ASN A 48 3.33 -11.27 -14.69
C ASN A 48 2.36 -12.09 -15.56
N THR A 49 2.51 -13.41 -15.55
CA THR A 49 1.60 -14.33 -16.26
C THR A 49 0.45 -14.85 -15.38
N ASP A 50 0.42 -14.49 -14.11
CA ASP A 50 -0.51 -15.00 -13.11
C ASP A 50 -1.57 -13.94 -12.78
N ASN A 51 -2.74 -14.07 -13.39
CA ASN A 51 -3.83 -13.12 -13.20
C ASN A 51 -4.38 -13.11 -11.76
N SER A 52 -4.09 -14.13 -10.93
CA SER A 52 -4.53 -14.19 -9.54
C SER A 52 -3.67 -13.35 -8.59
N VAL A 53 -2.54 -12.82 -9.05
CA VAL A 53 -1.61 -12.05 -8.23
C VAL A 53 -1.16 -10.80 -8.98
N LEU A 54 -1.19 -9.64 -8.31
CA LEU A 54 -0.50 -8.44 -8.76
C LEU A 54 0.92 -8.42 -8.20
N VAL A 55 1.90 -8.08 -9.04
CA VAL A 55 3.29 -7.94 -8.62
C VAL A 55 3.68 -6.48 -8.69
N PHE A 56 4.19 -5.95 -7.59
CA PHE A 56 4.65 -4.58 -7.49
C PHE A 56 6.13 -4.54 -7.13
N GLN A 57 6.79 -3.48 -7.59
CA GLN A 57 8.18 -3.20 -7.29
C GLN A 57 8.32 -1.72 -6.91
N ARG A 58 9.08 -1.43 -5.85
CA ARG A 58 9.37 -0.04 -5.47
C ARG A 58 10.27 0.62 -6.53
N ILE A 59 9.88 1.79 -7.02
CA ILE A 59 10.70 2.61 -7.92
C ILE A 59 11.85 3.18 -7.08
N ARG A 60 13.05 2.63 -7.25
CA ARG A 60 14.29 3.14 -6.62
C ARG A 60 14.97 4.17 -7.54
N ALA A 61 15.82 5.01 -6.97
CA ALA A 61 16.75 5.82 -7.75
C ALA A 61 17.67 4.89 -8.58
N GLN A 62 18.09 5.35 -9.76
CA GLN A 62 18.92 4.57 -10.70
C GLN A 62 20.17 4.03 -9.98
N GLY A 63 20.36 2.70 -9.96
CA GLY A 63 21.61 2.06 -9.52
C GLY A 63 21.48 0.99 -8.43
N GLU A 64 20.30 0.79 -7.84
CA GLU A 64 20.12 -0.24 -6.81
C GLU A 64 19.70 -1.59 -7.43
N GLU A 65 20.64 -2.54 -7.52
CA GLU A 65 20.38 -3.93 -7.88
C GLU A 65 19.74 -4.68 -6.70
N GLY A 66 18.68 -5.44 -7.00
CA GLY A 66 17.95 -6.25 -6.01
C GLY A 66 16.55 -5.73 -5.74
N SER A 67 15.73 -5.59 -6.78
CA SER A 67 14.37 -5.11 -6.61
C SER A 67 13.48 -6.15 -5.93
N GLN A 68 13.27 -5.97 -4.63
CA GLN A 68 12.32 -6.78 -3.88
C GLN A 68 10.91 -6.56 -4.46
N GLN A 69 10.21 -7.65 -4.73
CA GLN A 69 8.86 -7.64 -5.28
C GLN A 69 7.84 -7.88 -4.17
N LEU A 70 6.78 -7.08 -4.19
CA LEU A 70 5.58 -7.28 -3.41
C LEU A 70 4.59 -8.08 -4.26
N ARG A 71 4.11 -9.21 -3.74
CA ARG A 71 3.09 -10.03 -4.40
C ARG A 71 1.79 -9.84 -3.64
N VAL A 72 0.77 -9.39 -4.34
CA VAL A 72 -0.53 -9.05 -3.78
C VAL A 72 -1.56 -9.96 -4.42
N PRO A 73 -2.06 -11.00 -3.73
CA PRO A 73 -3.14 -11.83 -4.25
C PRO A 73 -4.36 -10.96 -4.56
N ARG A 74 -5.05 -11.22 -5.66
CA ARG A 74 -6.36 -10.63 -5.92
C ARG A 74 -7.39 -11.31 -5.00
N PRO A 75 -8.29 -10.57 -4.36
CA PRO A 75 -9.38 -11.17 -3.59
C PRO A 75 -10.15 -12.18 -4.45
N ALA A 76 -10.60 -13.26 -3.80
CA ALA A 76 -11.49 -14.21 -4.45
C ALA A 76 -12.83 -13.56 -4.82
N ALA A 77 -13.71 -14.26 -5.55
CA ALA A 77 -15.02 -13.74 -5.98
C ALA A 77 -15.96 -13.26 -4.83
N SER A 78 -15.60 -13.52 -3.57
CA SER A 78 -16.22 -12.97 -2.36
C SER A 78 -15.75 -11.55 -2.02
N ASP A 79 -14.94 -10.92 -2.87
CA ASP A 79 -14.31 -9.61 -2.71
C ASP A 79 -13.41 -9.46 -1.48
N GLU A 80 -13.23 -10.50 -0.66
CA GLU A 80 -12.50 -10.50 0.61
C GLU A 80 -11.16 -11.23 0.54
N TRP A 81 -10.13 -10.60 1.14
CA TRP A 81 -8.90 -11.29 1.51
C TRP A 81 -9.13 -12.12 2.76
N TRP A 82 -8.46 -13.25 2.82
CA TRP A 82 -8.34 -14.04 4.04
C TRP A 82 -7.37 -13.35 5.00
N GLY A 83 -7.57 -13.54 6.31
CA GLY A 83 -6.70 -12.94 7.34
C GLY A 83 -5.20 -13.24 7.13
N PHE A 84 -4.84 -14.40 6.56
CA PHE A 84 -3.44 -14.71 6.26
C PHE A 84 -2.88 -13.87 5.10
N GLU A 85 -3.69 -13.52 4.10
CA GLU A 85 -3.26 -12.69 2.95
C GLU A 85 -2.93 -11.27 3.40
N TYR A 86 -3.74 -10.70 4.31
CA TYR A 86 -3.42 -9.43 4.97
C TYR A 86 -2.06 -9.49 5.69
N ASN A 87 -1.84 -10.52 6.50
CA ASN A 87 -0.59 -10.69 7.26
C ASN A 87 0.63 -10.88 6.35
N GLU A 88 0.51 -11.66 5.27
CA GLU A 88 1.60 -11.87 4.31
C GLU A 88 1.99 -10.57 3.61
N ILE A 89 1.01 -9.74 3.24
CA ILE A 89 1.26 -8.45 2.63
C ILE A 89 1.87 -7.49 3.67
N ALA A 90 1.32 -7.42 4.88
CA ALA A 90 1.84 -6.57 5.97
C ALA A 90 3.32 -6.90 6.28
N HIS A 91 3.64 -8.18 6.51
CA HIS A 91 5.03 -8.60 6.74
C HIS A 91 5.92 -8.31 5.53
N ALA A 92 5.43 -8.49 4.30
CA ALA A 92 6.22 -8.17 3.12
C ALA A 92 6.50 -6.66 3.02
N LEU A 93 5.51 -5.81 3.35
CA LEU A 93 5.66 -4.36 3.41
C LEU A 93 6.68 -3.95 4.48
N GLU A 94 6.62 -4.54 5.67
CA GLU A 94 7.54 -4.26 6.78
C GLU A 94 8.96 -4.78 6.50
N ASP A 95 9.12 -6.09 6.27
CA ASP A 95 10.43 -6.76 6.21
C ASP A 95 11.26 -6.34 4.99
N ARG A 96 10.59 -6.10 3.84
CA ARG A 96 11.25 -5.84 2.55
C ARG A 96 11.33 -4.36 2.25
N PHE A 97 10.26 -3.63 2.56
CA PHE A 97 10.16 -2.23 2.15
C PHE A 97 10.27 -1.24 3.31
N ASN A 98 10.38 -1.73 4.56
CA ASN A 98 10.40 -0.94 5.79
C ASN A 98 9.12 -0.09 5.94
N ILE A 99 7.98 -0.59 5.44
CA ILE A 99 6.65 0.04 5.46
C ILE A 99 5.83 -0.53 6.61
N ASN A 100 5.48 0.30 7.59
CA ASN A 100 4.56 0.02 8.69
C ASN A 100 3.54 1.17 8.87
N ASP A 101 2.58 0.98 9.77
CA ASP A 101 1.53 1.95 10.10
C ASP A 101 2.08 3.28 10.63
N ALA A 102 3.16 3.25 11.43
CA ALA A 102 3.80 4.43 12.00
C ALA A 102 4.44 5.35 10.95
N ASN A 103 4.67 4.85 9.73
CA ASN A 103 5.15 5.67 8.64
C ASN A 103 4.10 6.63 8.05
N PHE A 104 2.81 6.42 8.35
CA PHE A 104 1.70 7.22 7.85
C PHE A 104 1.25 8.22 8.90
N VAL A 105 1.26 9.51 8.56
CA VAL A 105 0.85 10.59 9.46
C VAL A 105 -0.30 11.36 8.82
N GLU A 106 -1.29 11.71 9.62
CA GLU A 106 -2.40 12.57 9.19
C GLU A 106 -1.88 13.97 8.87
N ILE A 107 -2.20 14.47 7.68
CA ILE A 107 -1.89 15.84 7.28
C ILE A 107 -2.98 16.72 7.89
N ALA A 108 -2.60 17.70 8.70
CA ALA A 108 -3.54 18.68 9.23
C ALA A 108 -4.29 19.39 8.08
N ASP A 109 -5.61 19.58 8.25
CA ASP A 109 -6.59 20.03 7.24
C ASP A 109 -6.11 21.20 6.35
N ASP A 110 -5.30 22.11 6.89
CA ASP A 110 -4.83 23.33 6.20
C ASP A 110 -3.84 23.06 5.05
N THR A 111 -3.40 21.82 4.86
CA THR A 111 -2.46 21.39 3.81
C THR A 111 -3.08 20.40 2.80
N ILE A 112 -4.37 20.09 2.94
CA ILE A 112 -5.06 19.13 2.07
C ILE A 112 -5.36 19.76 0.71
N ILE A 113 -4.54 19.43 -0.28
CA ILE A 113 -4.89 19.63 -1.68
C ILE A 113 -5.76 18.44 -2.10
N GLU A 114 -7.00 18.68 -2.54
CA GLU A 114 -7.87 17.71 -3.22
C GLU A 114 -8.21 16.41 -2.44
N GLY A 115 -8.42 16.49 -1.13
CA GLY A 115 -8.92 15.35 -0.33
C GLY A 115 -7.86 14.28 0.01
N ALA A 116 -6.58 14.60 -0.14
CA ALA A 116 -5.46 13.82 0.38
C ALA A 116 -5.17 14.18 1.85
N GLY A 117 -5.67 13.37 2.79
CA GLY A 117 -5.58 13.63 4.24
C GLY A 117 -4.37 13.01 4.95
N PHE A 118 -3.53 12.24 4.26
CA PHE A 118 -2.45 11.47 4.92
C PHE A 118 -1.14 11.54 4.14
N CYS A 119 -0.01 11.61 4.83
CA CYS A 119 1.32 11.60 4.24
C CYS A 119 2.18 10.44 4.70
N ILE A 120 3.10 10.04 3.84
CA ILE A 120 4.28 9.27 4.25
C ILE A 120 5.41 10.26 4.55
N LEU A 121 5.90 10.24 5.79
CA LEU A 121 7.12 10.94 6.18
C LEU A 121 8.34 10.18 5.64
N GLU A 122 9.41 10.90 5.29
CA GLU A 122 10.63 10.37 4.68
C GLU A 122 11.20 9.12 5.36
N TRP A 123 11.59 8.10 4.58
CA TRP A 123 12.29 6.91 5.08
C TRP A 123 13.69 6.87 4.49
N ASP A 124 14.68 6.76 5.37
CA ASP A 124 16.08 6.46 5.05
C ASP A 124 16.23 5.03 4.50
#